data_AF-A0A8J8FVU5-F1
#
_entry.id   AF-A0A8J8FVU5-F1
#
_cell.length_a   1.000
_cell.length_b   1.000
_cell.length_c   1.000
_cell.angle_alpha   90.00
_cell.angle_beta   90.00
_cell.angle_gamma   90.00
#
_symmetry.space_group_name_H-M   'P 1'
#
loop_
_entity.id
_entity.type
_entity.pdbx_description
1 polymer ?
#
loop_
_entity_poly.entity_id
_entity_poly.type
_entity_poly.pdbx_seq_one_letter_code
_entity_poly.pdbx_strand_id
1 'polypeptide(L)'
;MREHGITDLTETVHTRSYWAVVSEIGRRKAKALLDGVEPSGDVLVVGLYLTGVFLVKELVDRTGVHVTVYDEEVSLRELLRLLDLDVYMTHIPPSGAFDFVIDLTGLGGVEPEVLKSFEPDVIVVENPLGNVRDPKIADVDDTEERLSIAPEAYELRLGSCPFEAKTSGTMTLSVGAVREAARRVEEVDGVLYAVPNVVNLERYIFVRGRPEVAIEEAVTTPALTVSQIKGSADPDAVLGEVLDEIDFEVRHRG
;
A
#
# COMPACT_ATOMS: atom_id res chain seq x y z
N MET A 1 4.12 9.48 -21.37
CA MET A 1 4.11 10.63 -22.30
C MET A 1 5.51 10.85 -22.83
N ARG A 2 5.69 11.17 -24.12
CA ARG A 2 7.01 11.48 -24.70
C ARG A 2 7.05 12.93 -25.17
N GLU A 3 8.13 13.63 -24.87
CA GLU A 3 8.34 15.03 -25.22
C GLU A 3 9.74 15.23 -25.81
N HIS A 4 9.94 16.33 -26.55
CA HIS A 4 11.26 16.67 -27.06
C HIS A 4 12.23 16.95 -25.91
N GLY A 5 13.46 16.43 -26.02
CA GLY A 5 14.54 16.75 -25.09
C GLY A 5 15.25 18.06 -25.44
N ILE A 6 16.44 18.26 -24.88
CA ILE A 6 17.27 19.46 -25.11
C ILE A 6 17.66 19.60 -26.59
N THR A 7 17.81 18.47 -27.29
CA THR A 7 18.12 18.42 -28.72
C THR A 7 17.18 17.46 -29.47
N ASP A 8 17.16 17.53 -30.80
CA ASP A 8 16.38 16.62 -31.64
C ASP A 8 16.81 15.15 -31.58
N LEU A 9 17.96 14.83 -30.98
CA LEU A 9 18.41 13.47 -30.76
C LEU A 9 17.87 12.86 -29.46
N THR A 10 17.38 13.71 -28.57
CA THR A 10 16.95 13.34 -27.21
C THR A 10 15.44 13.47 -27.05
N GLU A 11 14.88 12.67 -26.14
CA GLU A 11 13.49 12.78 -25.69
C GLU A 11 13.42 12.69 -24.16
N THR A 12 12.33 13.22 -23.63
CA THR A 12 11.92 13.03 -22.23
C THR A 12 10.73 12.09 -22.22
N VAL A 13 10.80 11.02 -21.43
CA VAL A 13 9.73 10.03 -21.27
C VAL A 13 9.23 10.04 -19.83
N HIS A 14 7.93 10.26 -19.68
CA HIS A 14 7.21 10.17 -18.42
C HIS A 14 6.43 8.86 -18.37
N THR A 15 6.57 8.11 -17.26
CA THR A 15 5.81 6.87 -17.01
C THR A 15 4.38 7.14 -16.56
N ARG A 16 3.64 6.08 -16.21
CA ARG A 16 2.42 6.16 -15.40
C ARG A 16 2.64 6.98 -14.12
N SER A 17 1.53 7.47 -13.55
CA SER A 17 1.58 8.32 -12.37
C SER A 17 2.08 7.57 -11.12
N TYR A 18 2.56 8.32 -10.14
CA TYR A 18 2.97 7.77 -8.85
C TYR A 18 1.80 7.10 -8.13
N TRP A 19 0.59 7.64 -8.25
CA TRP A 19 -0.63 7.00 -7.74
C TRP A 19 -0.92 5.65 -8.39
N ALA A 20 -0.59 5.46 -9.67
CA ALA A 20 -0.75 4.16 -10.33
C ALA A 20 0.14 3.09 -9.69
N VAL A 21 1.40 3.43 -9.36
CA VAL A 21 2.34 2.56 -8.64
C VAL A 21 1.80 2.19 -7.25
N VAL A 22 1.40 3.20 -6.49
CA VAL A 22 0.81 3.03 -5.15
C VAL A 22 -0.42 2.14 -5.20
N SER A 23 -1.31 2.39 -6.16
CA SER A 23 -2.55 1.62 -6.35
C SER A 23 -2.28 0.18 -6.74
N GLU A 24 -1.29 -0.07 -7.58
CA GLU A 24 -0.93 -1.41 -8.01
C GLU A 24 -0.42 -2.25 -6.83
N ILE A 25 0.48 -1.71 -6.01
CA ILE A 25 0.98 -2.37 -4.80
C ILE A 25 -0.17 -2.62 -3.82
N GLY A 26 -1.00 -1.60 -3.53
CA GLY A 26 -2.13 -1.73 -2.61
C GLY A 26 -3.16 -2.76 -3.06
N ARG A 27 -3.49 -2.82 -4.35
CA ARG A 27 -4.38 -3.84 -4.92
C ARG A 27 -3.78 -5.23 -4.86
N ARG A 28 -2.48 -5.39 -5.11
CA ARG A 28 -1.81 -6.70 -5.00
C ARG A 28 -1.84 -7.24 -3.57
N LYS A 29 -1.66 -6.39 -2.56
CA LYS A 29 -1.86 -6.77 -1.15
C LYS A 29 -3.28 -7.19 -0.85
N ALA A 30 -4.26 -6.36 -1.24
CA ALA A 30 -5.67 -6.67 -1.05
C ALA A 30 -6.03 -8.01 -1.72
N LYS A 31 -5.56 -8.23 -2.95
CA LYS A 31 -5.74 -9.49 -3.67
C LYS A 31 -5.09 -10.67 -2.93
N ALA A 32 -3.83 -10.55 -2.52
CA ALA A 32 -3.13 -11.62 -1.80
C ALA A 32 -3.88 -12.00 -0.51
N LEU A 33 -4.37 -11.01 0.24
CA LEU A 33 -5.22 -11.23 1.41
C LEU A 33 -6.47 -12.03 1.04
N LEU A 34 -7.24 -11.55 0.07
CA LEU A 34 -8.52 -12.15 -0.32
C LEU A 34 -8.40 -13.51 -1.02
N ASP A 35 -7.25 -13.82 -1.61
CA ASP A 35 -6.93 -15.16 -2.14
C ASP A 35 -6.52 -16.12 -1.01
N GLY A 36 -5.91 -15.60 0.06
CA GLY A 36 -5.39 -16.40 1.17
C GLY A 36 -6.42 -16.69 2.26
N VAL A 37 -7.39 -15.80 2.45
CA VAL A 37 -8.49 -15.94 3.40
C VAL A 37 -9.73 -15.23 2.88
N GLU A 38 -10.90 -15.86 2.98
CA GLU A 38 -12.17 -15.34 2.47
C GLU A 38 -12.98 -14.68 3.60
N PRO A 39 -13.09 -13.33 3.63
CA PRO A 39 -13.88 -12.65 4.65
C PRO A 39 -15.37 -12.87 4.42
N SER A 40 -16.14 -13.01 5.50
CA SER A 40 -17.59 -13.16 5.47
C SER A 40 -18.22 -12.54 6.72
N GLY A 41 -19.50 -12.19 6.66
CA GLY A 41 -20.22 -11.59 7.80
C GLY A 41 -19.84 -10.13 8.04
N ASP A 42 -19.80 -9.75 9.32
CA ASP A 42 -19.42 -8.41 9.77
C ASP A 42 -17.88 -8.28 9.80
N VAL A 43 -17.34 -7.50 8.87
CA VAL A 43 -15.90 -7.31 8.67
C VAL A 43 -15.47 -5.92 9.15
N LEU A 44 -14.55 -5.87 10.09
CA LEU A 44 -13.88 -4.64 10.53
C LEU A 44 -12.51 -4.52 9.88
N VAL A 45 -12.30 -3.45 9.09
CA VAL A 45 -10.97 -3.06 8.61
C VAL A 45 -10.41 -1.97 9.52
N VAL A 46 -9.29 -2.25 10.18
CA VAL A 46 -8.58 -1.33 11.07
C VAL A 46 -7.35 -0.77 10.35
N GLY A 47 -7.31 0.54 10.15
CA GLY A 47 -6.29 1.20 9.33
C GLY A 47 -6.68 1.28 7.87
N LEU A 48 -7.10 2.47 7.43
CA LEU A 48 -7.49 2.75 6.06
C LEU A 48 -6.27 3.11 5.19
N TYR A 49 -5.31 3.84 5.77
CA TYR A 49 -4.08 4.20 5.08
C TYR A 49 -3.06 3.05 5.11
N LEU A 50 -2.56 2.53 3.99
CA LEU A 50 -2.99 2.78 2.61
C LEU A 50 -3.51 1.51 1.95
N THR A 51 -3.11 0.33 2.43
CA THR A 51 -3.65 -0.95 1.97
C THR A 51 -5.17 -1.03 2.18
N GLY A 52 -5.66 -0.53 3.31
CA GLY A 52 -7.06 -0.62 3.72
C GLY A 52 -8.03 -0.06 2.70
N VAL A 53 -7.72 1.07 2.05
CA VAL A 53 -8.65 1.65 1.08
C VAL A 53 -8.83 0.78 -0.18
N PHE A 54 -7.77 0.08 -0.59
CA PHE A 54 -7.84 -0.85 -1.71
C PHE A 54 -8.56 -2.14 -1.30
N LEU A 55 -8.34 -2.61 -0.08
CA LEU A 55 -9.05 -3.77 0.45
C LEU A 55 -10.55 -3.50 0.58
N VAL A 56 -10.94 -2.38 1.18
CA VAL A 56 -12.34 -1.96 1.33
C VAL A 56 -13.03 -1.93 -0.02
N LYS A 57 -12.38 -1.36 -1.05
CA LYS A 57 -12.92 -1.33 -2.41
C LYS A 57 -13.24 -2.73 -2.97
N GLU A 58 -12.45 -3.75 -2.64
CA GLU A 58 -12.68 -5.13 -3.09
C GLU A 58 -13.71 -5.88 -2.22
N LEU A 59 -14.04 -5.36 -1.02
CA LEU A 59 -14.96 -5.98 -0.08
C LEU A 59 -16.40 -5.45 -0.20
N VAL A 60 -16.59 -4.17 -0.48
CA VAL A 60 -17.91 -3.50 -0.42
C VAL A 60 -18.98 -4.10 -1.33
N ASP A 61 -18.58 -4.66 -2.47
CA ASP A 61 -19.49 -5.28 -3.44
C ASP A 61 -19.66 -6.79 -3.23
N ARG A 62 -18.99 -7.38 -2.22
CA ARG A 62 -19.07 -8.83 -1.97
C ARG A 62 -20.36 -9.18 -1.26
N THR A 63 -21.08 -10.14 -1.83
CA THR A 63 -22.31 -10.66 -1.23
C THR A 63 -22.01 -11.34 0.10
N GLY A 64 -22.74 -10.97 1.16
CA GLY A 64 -22.57 -11.56 2.48
C GLY A 64 -21.45 -10.95 3.32
N VAL A 65 -20.93 -9.78 2.92
CA VAL A 65 -19.93 -9.01 3.67
C VAL A 65 -20.50 -7.65 4.06
N HIS A 66 -20.38 -7.28 5.33
CA HIS A 66 -20.73 -5.97 5.85
C HIS A 66 -19.47 -5.27 6.38
N VAL A 67 -19.00 -4.26 5.65
CA VAL A 67 -17.72 -3.60 5.95
C VAL A 67 -17.92 -2.41 6.89
N THR A 68 -17.18 -2.42 8.00
CA THR A 68 -16.92 -1.24 8.84
C THR A 68 -15.45 -0.89 8.78
N VAL A 69 -15.12 0.41 8.70
CA VAL A 69 -13.75 0.90 8.78
C VAL A 69 -13.53 1.61 10.11
N TYR A 70 -12.46 1.27 10.81
CA TYR A 70 -11.96 2.01 11.96
C TYR A 70 -10.58 2.59 11.64
N ASP A 71 -10.46 3.91 11.70
CA ASP A 71 -9.19 4.61 11.60
C ASP A 71 -9.27 5.91 12.42
N GLU A 72 -8.28 6.14 13.29
CA GLU A 72 -8.25 7.32 14.17
C GLU A 72 -8.10 8.64 13.39
N GLU A 73 -7.51 8.59 12.19
CA GLU A 73 -7.33 9.77 11.36
C GLU A 73 -8.62 10.11 10.59
N VAL A 74 -9.37 11.06 11.16
CA VAL A 74 -10.66 11.53 10.60
C VAL A 74 -10.53 12.03 9.16
N SER A 75 -9.39 12.63 8.78
CA SER A 75 -9.21 13.14 7.42
C SER A 75 -9.26 12.04 6.36
N LEU A 76 -8.96 10.78 6.69
CA LEU A 76 -9.00 9.67 5.73
C LEU A 76 -10.42 9.34 5.22
N ARG A 77 -11.48 9.87 5.84
CA ARG A 77 -12.84 9.85 5.24
C ARG A 77 -12.88 10.49 3.85
N GLU A 78 -12.06 11.52 3.66
CA GLU A 78 -11.92 12.18 2.37
C GLU A 78 -11.35 11.22 1.31
N LEU A 79 -10.48 10.28 1.70
CA LEU A 79 -9.94 9.29 0.78
C LEU A 79 -11.02 8.32 0.27
N LEU A 80 -11.95 7.89 1.15
CA LEU A 80 -13.12 7.10 0.74
C LEU A 80 -13.98 7.87 -0.27
N ARG A 81 -14.25 9.15 0.01
CA ARG A 81 -15.04 10.03 -0.86
C ARG A 81 -14.39 10.23 -2.23
N LEU A 82 -13.08 10.46 -2.28
CA LEU A 82 -12.33 10.65 -3.52
C LEU A 82 -12.31 9.40 -4.40
N LEU A 83 -12.47 8.22 -3.80
CA LEU A 83 -12.49 6.93 -4.49
C LEU A 83 -13.91 6.38 -4.70
N ASP A 84 -14.94 7.18 -4.40
CA ASP A 84 -16.35 6.84 -4.56
C ASP A 84 -16.75 5.58 -3.77
N LEU A 85 -16.25 5.46 -2.54
CA LEU A 85 -16.55 4.35 -1.63
C LEU A 85 -17.55 4.81 -0.56
N ASP A 86 -18.77 4.27 -0.59
CA ASP A 86 -19.79 4.51 0.43
C ASP A 86 -19.71 3.43 1.52
N VAL A 87 -18.89 3.69 2.55
CA VAL A 87 -18.64 2.76 3.66
C VAL A 87 -18.69 3.50 4.97
N TYR A 88 -19.26 2.85 5.99
CA TYR A 88 -19.26 3.39 7.34
C TYR A 88 -17.83 3.39 7.92
N MET A 89 -17.34 4.59 8.24
CA MET A 89 -16.03 4.80 8.89
C MET A 89 -16.18 5.52 10.23
N THR A 90 -15.60 4.94 11.28
CA THR A 90 -15.50 5.52 12.62
C THR A 90 -14.05 5.87 12.99
N HIS A 91 -13.89 6.87 13.86
CA HIS A 91 -12.59 7.30 14.44
C HIS A 91 -12.47 6.97 15.92
N ILE A 92 -13.49 6.32 16.47
CA ILE A 92 -13.52 5.77 17.82
C ILE A 92 -13.75 4.26 17.62
N PRO A 93 -13.09 3.40 18.42
CA PRO A 93 -13.34 1.96 18.37
C PRO A 93 -14.84 1.65 18.36
N PRO A 94 -15.35 0.94 17.33
CA PRO A 94 -16.76 0.57 17.29
C PRO A 94 -17.08 -0.39 18.42
N SER A 95 -18.32 -0.33 18.92
CA SER A 95 -18.83 -1.31 19.87
C SER A 95 -19.41 -2.52 19.14
N GLY A 96 -19.12 -3.72 19.62
CA GLY A 96 -19.71 -4.96 19.11
C GLY A 96 -18.66 -5.98 18.72
N ALA A 97 -19.13 -7.22 18.54
CA ALA A 97 -18.32 -8.29 17.98
C ALA A 97 -18.30 -8.19 16.45
N PHE A 98 -17.20 -8.62 15.84
CA PHE A 98 -17.05 -8.73 14.39
C PHE A 98 -16.64 -10.16 14.04
N ASP A 99 -17.21 -10.74 13.00
CA ASP A 99 -16.82 -12.09 12.55
C ASP A 99 -15.37 -12.09 12.04
N PHE A 100 -14.94 -10.95 11.47
CA PHE A 100 -13.64 -10.82 10.83
C PHE A 100 -13.00 -9.46 11.14
N VAL A 101 -11.78 -9.45 11.66
CA VAL A 101 -11.00 -8.21 11.89
C VAL A 101 -9.73 -8.23 11.05
N ILE A 102 -9.50 -7.16 10.30
CA ILE A 102 -8.32 -7.00 9.43
C ILE A 102 -7.54 -5.77 9.90
N ASP A 103 -6.43 -6.00 10.59
CA ASP A 103 -5.53 -4.95 11.08
C ASP A 103 -4.40 -4.67 10.07
N LEU A 104 -4.42 -3.46 9.52
CA LEU A 104 -3.46 -2.95 8.54
C LEU A 104 -2.67 -1.75 9.08
N THR A 105 -2.73 -1.51 10.40
CA THR A 105 -2.14 -0.31 11.02
C THR A 105 -0.61 -0.38 11.13
N GLY A 106 -0.04 -1.58 11.21
CA GLY A 106 1.41 -1.79 11.29
C GLY A 106 2.05 -1.22 12.56
N LEU A 107 3.27 -0.65 12.42
CA LEU A 107 4.10 -0.21 13.55
C LEU A 107 3.44 0.92 14.34
N GLY A 108 3.31 0.75 15.66
CA GLY A 108 2.70 1.74 16.54
C GLY A 108 1.22 1.99 16.24
N GLY A 109 0.57 1.02 15.59
CA GLY A 109 -0.83 1.05 15.22
C GLY A 109 -1.77 0.74 16.38
N VAL A 110 -2.88 0.07 16.07
CA VAL A 110 -3.90 -0.25 17.06
C VAL A 110 -3.34 -1.16 18.16
N GLU A 111 -3.66 -0.85 19.42
CA GLU A 111 -3.24 -1.68 20.54
C GLU A 111 -3.97 -3.05 20.54
N PRO A 112 -3.29 -4.14 20.92
CA PRO A 112 -3.92 -5.47 21.05
C PRO A 112 -5.19 -5.48 21.89
N GLU A 113 -5.28 -4.61 22.89
CA GLU A 113 -6.41 -4.54 23.82
C GLU A 113 -7.66 -3.96 23.16
N VAL A 114 -7.50 -3.06 22.19
CA VAL A 114 -8.60 -2.56 21.36
C VAL A 114 -9.08 -3.67 20.44
N LEU A 115 -8.17 -4.39 19.79
CA LEU A 115 -8.51 -5.52 18.92
C LEU A 115 -9.27 -6.63 19.66
N LYS A 116 -8.86 -6.96 20.90
CA LYS A 116 -9.56 -7.94 21.76
C LYS A 116 -11.01 -7.54 22.04
N SER A 117 -11.31 -6.24 22.12
CA SER A 117 -12.67 -5.76 22.40
C SER A 117 -13.66 -5.99 21.27
N PHE A 118 -13.17 -6.32 20.07
CA PHE A 118 -13.98 -6.65 18.91
C PHE A 118 -14.37 -8.14 18.84
N GLU A 119 -13.89 -8.96 19.79
CA GLU A 119 -14.20 -10.40 19.90
C GLU A 119 -14.17 -11.16 18.55
N PRO A 120 -13.09 -11.05 17.74
CA PRO A 120 -13.07 -11.64 16.40
C PRO A 120 -13.02 -13.17 16.40
N ASP A 121 -13.81 -13.79 15.50
CA ASP A 121 -13.63 -15.20 15.16
C ASP A 121 -12.38 -15.41 14.29
N VAL A 122 -12.13 -14.49 13.35
CA VAL A 122 -10.94 -14.49 12.50
C VAL A 122 -10.22 -13.15 12.57
N ILE A 123 -8.89 -13.18 12.71
CA ILE A 123 -8.05 -11.98 12.59
C ILE A 123 -7.03 -12.11 11.48
N VAL A 124 -6.85 -11.03 10.72
CA VAL A 124 -5.75 -10.87 9.77
C VAL A 124 -4.90 -9.68 10.20
N VAL A 125 -3.60 -9.84 10.31
CA VAL A 125 -2.67 -8.76 10.68
C VAL A 125 -1.64 -8.57 9.57
N GLU A 126 -1.48 -7.34 9.08
CA GLU A 126 -0.36 -6.98 8.21
C GLU A 126 0.94 -6.90 9.03
N ASN A 127 1.87 -7.81 8.77
CA ASN A 127 3.22 -7.73 9.30
C ASN A 127 3.95 -6.54 8.62
N PRO A 128 4.35 -5.50 9.37
CA PRO A 128 4.94 -4.30 8.81
C PRO A 128 6.41 -4.48 8.40
N LEU A 129 7.04 -5.62 8.69
CA LEU A 129 8.46 -5.85 8.41
C LEU A 129 8.72 -6.09 6.92
N GLY A 130 9.83 -5.52 6.43
CA GLY A 130 10.30 -5.71 5.06
C GLY A 130 11.19 -6.94 4.88
N ASN A 131 11.82 -7.07 3.71
CA ASN A 131 12.74 -8.17 3.40
C ASN A 131 14.14 -7.99 4.00
N VAL A 132 14.44 -6.80 4.55
CA VAL A 132 15.68 -6.53 5.28
C VAL A 132 15.40 -6.42 6.77
N ARG A 133 16.11 -7.23 7.56
CA ARG A 133 16.04 -7.17 9.02
C ARG A 133 16.66 -5.87 9.53
N ASP A 134 15.83 -5.01 10.11
CA ASP A 134 16.27 -3.84 10.86
C ASP A 134 15.95 -4.04 12.35
N PRO A 135 16.96 -4.14 13.25
CA PRO A 135 16.71 -4.44 14.65
C PRO A 135 15.77 -3.46 15.33
N LYS A 136 15.87 -2.16 15.02
CA LYS A 136 15.03 -1.14 15.67
C LYS A 136 13.57 -1.22 15.25
N ILE A 137 13.32 -1.63 14.01
CA ILE A 137 11.96 -1.83 13.50
C ILE A 137 11.38 -3.10 14.10
N ALA A 138 12.17 -4.18 14.15
CA ALA A 138 11.76 -5.44 14.76
C ALA A 138 11.48 -5.30 16.28
N ASP A 139 12.19 -4.43 16.99
CA ASP A 139 12.00 -4.22 18.43
C ASP A 139 10.67 -3.54 18.79
N VAL A 140 10.02 -2.88 17.82
CA VAL A 140 8.73 -2.19 18.01
C VAL A 140 7.57 -2.85 17.26
N ASP A 141 7.83 -4.01 16.64
CA ASP A 141 6.82 -4.83 15.99
C ASP A 141 6.12 -5.73 17.02
N ASP A 142 4.79 -5.65 17.06
CA ASP A 142 3.90 -6.39 17.95
C ASP A 142 2.95 -7.32 17.20
N THR A 143 3.23 -7.62 15.92
CA THR A 143 2.39 -8.47 15.05
C THR A 143 1.99 -9.80 15.70
N GLU A 144 2.92 -10.49 16.37
CA GLU A 144 2.63 -11.77 17.04
C GLU A 144 1.64 -11.62 18.21
N GLU A 145 1.66 -10.50 18.92
CA GLU A 145 0.72 -10.24 20.01
C GLU A 145 -0.69 -10.04 19.44
N ARG A 146 -0.81 -9.30 18.33
CA ARG A 146 -2.10 -9.07 17.65
C ARG A 146 -2.66 -10.34 17.03
N LEU A 147 -1.82 -11.19 16.44
CA LEU A 147 -2.25 -12.49 15.89
C LEU A 147 -2.82 -13.43 16.96
N SER A 148 -2.44 -13.29 18.23
CA SER A 148 -2.91 -14.15 19.32
C SER A 148 -4.34 -13.86 19.80
N ILE A 149 -5.03 -12.89 19.19
CA ILE A 149 -6.31 -12.36 19.67
C ILE A 149 -7.50 -13.24 19.29
N ALA A 150 -7.49 -13.81 18.08
CA ALA A 150 -8.59 -14.62 17.55
C ALA A 150 -8.21 -16.11 17.56
N PRO A 151 -9.20 -17.02 17.56
CA PRO A 151 -8.94 -18.45 17.43
C PRO A 151 -8.39 -18.83 16.05
N GLU A 152 -8.73 -18.09 15.00
CA GLU A 152 -8.18 -18.27 13.65
C GLU A 152 -7.42 -17.01 13.24
N ALA A 153 -6.11 -17.13 13.03
CA ALA A 153 -5.26 -15.98 12.74
C ALA A 153 -4.51 -16.10 11.41
N TYR A 154 -4.35 -14.99 10.70
CA TYR A 154 -3.62 -14.92 9.44
C TYR A 154 -2.67 -13.72 9.41
N GLU A 155 -1.45 -13.96 8.96
CA GLU A 155 -0.42 -12.93 8.76
C GLU A 155 -0.33 -12.58 7.27
N LEU A 156 -0.62 -11.33 6.90
CA LEU A 156 -0.27 -10.78 5.59
C LEU A 156 1.15 -10.20 5.66
N ARG A 157 2.06 -10.63 4.79
CA ARG A 157 3.46 -10.18 4.83
C ARG A 157 4.05 -9.99 3.44
N LEU A 158 5.16 -9.26 3.38
CA LEU A 158 5.98 -9.18 2.19
C LEU A 158 6.67 -10.54 1.94
N GLY A 159 6.41 -11.15 0.79
CA GLY A 159 7.08 -12.38 0.35
C GLY A 159 8.45 -12.05 -0.24
N SER A 160 8.48 -11.26 -1.31
CA SER A 160 9.72 -10.82 -1.96
C SER A 160 9.58 -9.44 -2.61
N CYS A 161 10.70 -8.77 -2.87
CA CYS A 161 10.76 -7.59 -3.72
C CYS A 161 12.19 -7.41 -4.26
N PRO A 162 12.39 -6.71 -5.39
CA PRO A 162 13.69 -6.61 -6.05
C PRO A 162 14.69 -5.62 -5.41
N PHE A 163 14.32 -5.01 -4.29
CA PHE A 163 15.13 -4.01 -3.60
C PHE A 163 15.11 -4.26 -2.09
N GLU A 164 15.97 -3.55 -1.38
CA GLU A 164 15.99 -3.59 0.09
C GLU A 164 14.85 -2.75 0.66
N ALA A 165 13.80 -3.41 1.16
CA ALA A 165 12.68 -2.79 1.84
C ALA A 165 12.81 -2.97 3.36
N LYS A 166 12.72 -1.86 4.09
CA LYS A 166 12.75 -1.85 5.57
C LYS A 166 11.39 -2.19 6.19
N THR A 167 10.31 -1.86 5.50
CA THR A 167 8.94 -2.19 5.89
C THR A 167 8.18 -2.74 4.69
N SER A 168 7.13 -3.52 4.96
CA SER A 168 6.18 -4.00 3.95
C SER A 168 5.18 -2.92 3.54
N GLY A 169 5.15 -1.78 4.24
CA GLY A 169 4.16 -0.71 4.03
C GLY A 169 4.09 -0.24 2.57
N THR A 170 2.87 0.01 2.10
CA THR A 170 2.58 0.33 0.69
C THR A 170 3.40 1.52 0.18
N MET A 171 3.61 2.54 1.01
CA MET A 171 4.46 3.68 0.66
C MET A 171 5.94 3.34 0.53
N THR A 172 6.48 2.55 1.47
CA THR A 172 7.89 2.13 1.43
C THR A 172 8.16 1.33 0.17
N LEU A 173 7.28 0.41 -0.19
CA LEU A 173 7.38 -0.37 -1.42
C LEU A 173 7.21 0.50 -2.67
N SER A 174 6.31 1.50 -2.66
CA SER A 174 6.14 2.43 -3.78
C SER A 174 7.41 3.27 -4.03
N VAL A 175 8.00 3.82 -2.96
CA VAL A 175 9.26 4.56 -3.05
C VAL A 175 10.40 3.65 -3.52
N GLY A 176 10.47 2.43 -2.98
CA GLY A 176 11.48 1.44 -3.37
C GLY A 176 11.38 1.04 -4.84
N ALA A 177 10.16 0.75 -5.32
CA ALA A 177 9.90 0.37 -6.70
C ALA A 177 10.31 1.46 -7.69
N VAL A 178 9.93 2.71 -7.41
CA VAL A 178 10.29 3.84 -8.28
C VAL A 178 11.81 4.07 -8.29
N ARG A 179 12.49 3.95 -7.15
CA ARG A 179 13.96 4.07 -7.10
C ARG A 179 14.67 2.93 -7.85
N GLU A 180 14.20 1.70 -7.66
CA GLU A 180 14.78 0.55 -8.34
C GLU A 180 14.54 0.61 -9.85
N ALA A 181 13.35 1.02 -10.29
CA ALA A 181 13.06 1.22 -11.70
C ALA A 181 13.93 2.34 -12.31
N ALA A 182 14.14 3.46 -11.61
CA ALA A 182 15.06 4.51 -12.07
C ALA A 182 16.49 3.95 -12.25
N ARG A 183 16.97 3.20 -11.27
CA ARG A 183 18.30 2.56 -11.30
C ARG A 183 18.44 1.60 -12.48
N ARG A 184 17.46 0.73 -12.72
CA ARG A 184 17.46 -0.23 -13.84
C ARG A 184 17.39 0.47 -15.20
N VAL A 185 16.58 1.53 -15.33
CA VAL A 185 16.48 2.28 -16.60
C VAL A 185 17.79 2.98 -16.93
N GLU A 186 18.53 3.50 -15.94
CA GLU A 186 19.84 4.13 -16.17
C GLU A 186 20.92 3.18 -16.69
N GLU A 187 20.73 1.86 -16.57
CA GLU A 187 21.64 0.85 -17.12
C GLU A 187 21.44 0.63 -18.63
N VAL A 188 20.37 1.18 -19.24
CA VAL A 188 20.06 0.98 -20.66
C VAL A 188 20.88 1.94 -21.54
N ASP A 189 21.51 1.39 -22.59
CA ASP A 189 22.30 2.17 -23.55
C ASP A 189 21.49 3.32 -24.19
N GLY A 190 22.05 4.53 -24.08
CA GLY A 190 21.44 5.75 -24.61
C GLY A 190 20.46 6.43 -23.65
N VAL A 191 20.19 5.86 -22.46
CA VAL A 191 19.60 6.64 -21.36
C VAL A 191 20.65 7.60 -20.80
N LEU A 192 20.25 8.85 -20.58
CA LEU A 192 21.11 9.93 -20.07
C LEU A 192 21.00 10.04 -18.55
N TYR A 193 19.76 9.99 -18.03
CA TYR A 193 19.43 9.98 -16.60
C TYR A 193 17.96 9.61 -16.37
N ALA A 194 17.65 9.10 -15.19
CA ALA A 194 16.29 8.85 -14.72
C ALA A 194 16.02 9.55 -13.38
N VAL A 195 14.95 10.34 -13.31
CA VAL A 195 14.53 11.05 -12.11
C VAL A 195 13.36 10.31 -11.46
N PRO A 196 13.53 9.75 -10.25
CA PRO A 196 12.42 9.19 -9.48
C PRO A 196 11.59 10.32 -8.87
N ASN A 197 10.33 10.44 -9.27
CA ASN A 197 9.42 11.43 -8.70
C ASN A 197 8.51 10.76 -7.67
N VAL A 198 8.88 10.90 -6.40
CA VAL A 198 8.11 10.36 -5.27
C VAL A 198 7.27 11.46 -4.61
N VAL A 199 6.02 11.13 -4.28
CA VAL A 199 5.11 12.04 -3.55
C VAL A 199 5.00 11.59 -2.09
N ASN A 200 5.24 12.51 -1.17
CA ASN A 200 5.10 12.26 0.27
C ASN A 200 3.62 12.38 0.68
N LEU A 201 2.85 11.33 0.42
CA LEU A 201 1.42 11.25 0.75
C LEU A 201 1.16 11.46 2.25
N GLU A 202 1.99 10.85 3.11
CA GLU A 202 1.86 10.91 4.56
C GLU A 202 1.86 12.35 5.08
N ARG A 203 2.73 13.21 4.53
CA ARG A 203 2.76 14.63 4.91
C ARG A 203 1.48 15.37 4.53
N TYR A 204 0.92 15.10 3.35
CA TYR A 204 -0.31 15.76 2.93
C TYR A 204 -1.51 15.29 3.74
N ILE A 205 -1.59 13.99 4.02
CA ILE A 205 -2.70 13.37 4.75
C ILE A 205 -2.59 13.71 6.24
N PHE A 206 -1.56 13.24 6.94
CA PHE A 206 -1.51 13.27 8.41
C PHE A 206 -1.02 14.59 8.99
N VAL A 207 -0.13 15.31 8.28
CA VAL A 207 0.43 16.58 8.80
C VAL A 207 -0.40 17.79 8.35
N ARG A 208 -0.93 17.74 7.12
CA ARG A 208 -1.69 18.86 6.56
C ARG A 208 -3.21 18.65 6.62
N GLY A 209 -3.69 17.43 6.85
CA GLY A 209 -5.13 17.13 6.82
C GLY A 209 -5.75 17.35 5.45
N ARG A 210 -4.98 17.14 4.37
CA ARG A 210 -5.40 17.39 2.98
C ARG A 210 -5.20 16.18 2.06
N PRO A 211 -5.96 15.09 2.24
CA PRO A 211 -5.89 13.92 1.37
C PRO A 211 -6.17 14.23 -0.10
N GLU A 212 -7.04 15.19 -0.39
CA GLU A 212 -7.36 15.59 -1.77
C GLU A 212 -6.15 16.09 -2.54
N VAL A 213 -5.28 16.87 -1.87
CA VAL A 213 -4.02 17.33 -2.47
C VAL A 213 -3.04 16.18 -2.60
N ALA A 214 -3.00 15.28 -1.61
CA ALA A 214 -2.14 14.10 -1.67
C ALA A 214 -2.42 13.28 -2.93
N ILE A 215 -3.69 13.02 -3.21
CA ILE A 215 -4.14 12.26 -4.38
C ILE A 215 -3.92 13.05 -5.67
N GLU A 216 -4.25 14.34 -5.71
CA GLU A 216 -4.01 15.19 -6.88
C GLU A 216 -2.53 15.19 -7.28
N GLU A 217 -1.63 15.42 -6.32
CA GLU A 217 -0.18 15.42 -6.55
C GLU A 217 0.31 14.04 -7.04
N ALA A 218 -0.17 12.95 -6.45
CA ALA A 218 0.25 11.61 -6.85
C ALA A 218 -0.31 11.17 -8.21
N VAL A 219 -1.52 11.62 -8.59
CA VAL A 219 -2.13 11.31 -9.88
C VAL A 219 -1.47 12.10 -11.01
N THR A 220 -1.04 13.33 -10.75
CA THR A 220 -0.44 14.22 -11.76
C THR A 220 1.06 14.04 -11.90
N THR A 221 1.74 13.54 -10.87
CA THR A 221 3.19 13.28 -10.91
C THR A 221 3.49 11.94 -11.60
N PRO A 222 4.27 11.90 -12.70
CA PRO A 222 4.73 10.65 -13.28
C PRO A 222 5.73 9.97 -12.33
N ALA A 223 5.68 8.66 -12.15
CA ALA A 223 6.58 7.96 -11.23
C ALA A 223 8.06 8.14 -11.60
N LEU A 224 8.39 8.12 -12.90
CA LEU A 224 9.71 8.39 -13.44
C LEU A 224 9.65 9.47 -14.53
N THR A 225 10.69 10.30 -14.57
CA THR A 225 11.01 11.18 -15.70
C THR A 225 12.38 10.79 -16.23
N VAL A 226 12.45 10.30 -17.46
CA VAL A 226 13.68 9.75 -18.06
C VAL A 226 14.08 10.60 -19.25
N SER A 227 15.34 11.02 -19.29
CA SER A 227 15.94 11.60 -20.49
C SER A 227 16.78 10.57 -21.21
N GLN A 228 16.55 10.42 -22.52
CA GLN A 228 17.24 9.42 -23.32
C GLN A 228 17.44 9.87 -24.76
N ILE A 229 18.33 9.18 -25.47
CA ILE A 229 18.32 9.18 -26.94
C ILE A 229 17.00 8.56 -27.41
N LYS A 230 16.42 9.14 -28.46
CA LYS A 230 15.10 8.74 -28.97
C LYS A 230 15.00 7.23 -29.19
N GLY A 231 14.07 6.60 -28.49
CA GLY A 231 13.77 5.17 -28.61
C GLY A 231 14.71 4.22 -27.86
N SER A 232 15.57 4.71 -26.96
CA SER A 232 16.51 3.87 -26.20
C SER A 232 15.84 2.88 -25.24
N ALA A 233 14.94 3.36 -24.38
CA ALA A 233 14.27 2.53 -23.38
C ALA A 233 12.75 2.78 -23.35
N ASP A 234 12.04 1.82 -22.75
CA ASP A 234 10.66 1.98 -22.28
C ASP A 234 10.63 1.99 -20.74
N PRO A 235 10.70 3.17 -20.10
CA PRO A 235 10.73 3.27 -18.64
C PRO A 235 9.48 2.73 -17.95
N ASP A 236 8.32 2.73 -18.62
CA ASP A 236 7.08 2.24 -18.01
C ASP A 236 7.06 0.71 -17.97
N ALA A 237 7.66 0.06 -18.98
CA ALA A 237 7.87 -1.39 -18.98
C ALA A 237 8.82 -1.82 -17.86
N VAL A 238 9.96 -1.15 -17.69
CA VAL A 238 10.92 -1.45 -16.61
C VAL A 238 10.29 -1.25 -15.23
N LEU A 239 9.48 -0.20 -15.06
CA LEU A 239 8.71 0.00 -13.84
C LEU A 239 7.71 -1.14 -13.60
N GLY A 240 7.04 -1.62 -14.65
CA GLY A 240 6.16 -2.79 -14.59
C GLY A 240 6.88 -4.05 -14.13
N GLU A 241 8.06 -4.35 -14.69
CA GLU A 241 8.88 -5.50 -14.30
C GLU A 241 9.26 -5.45 -12.80
N VAL A 242 9.69 -4.28 -12.31
CA VAL A 242 9.99 -4.08 -10.89
C VAL A 242 8.77 -4.33 -10.01
N LEU A 243 7.60 -3.87 -10.45
CA LEU A 243 6.36 -4.08 -9.71
C LEU A 243 5.98 -5.54 -9.69
N ASP A 244 6.08 -6.25 -10.81
CA ASP A 244 5.76 -7.68 -10.96
C ASP A 244 6.55 -8.54 -9.95
N GLU A 245 7.81 -8.21 -9.71
CA GLU A 245 8.71 -8.87 -8.75
C GLU A 245 8.37 -8.63 -7.25
N ILE A 246 7.41 -7.76 -6.93
CA ILE A 246 6.94 -7.56 -5.53
C ILE A 246 5.84 -8.56 -5.20
N ASP A 247 6.08 -9.46 -4.27
CA ASP A 247 5.14 -10.51 -3.89
C ASP A 247 4.67 -10.41 -2.44
N PHE A 248 3.44 -10.86 -2.20
CA PHE A 248 2.80 -10.87 -0.88
C PHE A 248 2.29 -12.25 -0.54
N GLU A 249 2.46 -12.66 0.71
CA GLU A 249 2.03 -13.97 1.20
C GLU A 249 1.04 -13.80 2.35
N VAL A 250 0.08 -14.72 2.44
CA VAL A 250 -0.78 -14.91 3.61
C VAL A 250 -0.42 -16.22 4.28
N ARG A 251 -0.21 -16.19 5.60
CA ARG A 251 0.11 -17.38 6.40
C ARG A 251 -0.93 -17.57 7.48
N HIS A 252 -1.50 -18.77 7.56
CA HIS A 252 -2.30 -19.19 8.71
C HIS A 252 -1.40 -19.36 9.95
N ARG A 253 -1.85 -18.84 11.09
CA ARG A 253 -1.12 -18.70 12.35
C ARG A 253 -1.94 -19.27 13.52
N GLY A 254 -2.51 -20.46 13.32
CA GLY A 254 -3.22 -21.18 14.38
C GLY A 254 -4.70 -20.92 14.38
#